data_AF-A0A382TIE2-F1
#
_entry.id   AF-A0A382TIE2-F1
#
_cell.length_a   1.000
_cell.length_b   1.000
_cell.length_c   1.000
_cell.angle_alpha   90.00
_cell.angle_beta   90.00
_cell.angle_gamma   90.00
#
_symmetry.space_group_name_H-M   'P 1'
#
loop_
_entity.id
_entity.type
_entity.pdbx_description
1 polymer ?
#
loop_
_entity_poly.entity_id
_entity_poly.type
_entity_poly.pdbx_seq_one_letter_code
_entity_poly.pdbx_strand_id
1 'polypeptide(L)'
;GDSHIPGIRRWPEGYLPSIFEAFRVDTIMDVSQKSAEQTTRDLATREGIFAGVSSGGAVASAIKLSNQINNAVIVTIICDRGDRYLSTGIFEN
;
A
#
# COMPACT_ATOMS: atom_id res chain seq x y z
N GLY A 1 15.31 0.50 -4.93
CA GLY A 1 14.17 0.73 -5.84
C GLY A 1 13.68 2.12 -5.58
N ASP A 2 13.52 2.91 -6.63
CA ASP A 2 13.33 4.37 -6.53
C ASP A 2 11.87 4.78 -6.28
N SER A 3 11.04 3.84 -5.80
CA SER A 3 9.63 4.11 -5.49
C SER A 3 9.51 4.97 -4.24
N HIS A 4 8.72 6.04 -4.34
CA HIS A 4 8.38 6.92 -3.24
C HIS A 4 6.88 6.83 -2.95
N ILE A 5 6.50 6.07 -1.92
CA ILE A 5 5.11 5.92 -1.48
C ILE A 5 4.92 6.73 -0.19
N PRO A 6 4.14 7.82 -0.21
CA PRO A 6 3.89 8.63 0.98
C PRO A 6 3.42 7.81 2.20
N GLY A 7 4.02 8.09 3.35
CA GLY A 7 3.71 7.43 4.63
C GLY A 7 4.59 6.21 4.95
N ILE A 8 5.27 5.63 3.97
CA ILE A 8 6.20 4.50 4.17
C ILE A 8 7.55 4.73 3.47
N ARG A 9 8.53 3.88 3.76
CA ARG A 9 9.83 3.86 3.06
C ARG A 9 10.43 2.46 3.09
N ARG A 10 11.37 2.18 2.18
CA ARG A 10 12.21 0.99 2.26
C ARG A 10 13.32 1.23 3.28
N TRP A 11 13.29 0.48 4.38
CA TRP A 11 14.32 0.55 5.40
C TRP A 11 15.56 -0.24 5.00
N PRO A 12 16.77 0.29 5.20
CA PRO A 12 18.00 -0.51 5.21
C PRO A 12 17.96 -1.48 6.41
N GLU A 13 18.52 -2.68 6.24
CA GLU A 13 18.50 -3.74 7.27
C GLU A 13 19.05 -3.28 8.63
N GLY A 14 20.14 -2.50 8.63
CA GLY A 14 20.74 -1.95 9.86
C GLY A 14 20.04 -0.72 10.45
N TYR A 15 18.92 -0.28 9.86
CA TYR A 15 18.23 0.97 10.24
C TYR A 15 16.72 0.76 10.46
N LEU A 16 16.31 -0.46 10.79
CA LEU A 16 14.91 -0.75 11.10
C LEU A 16 14.46 0.01 12.37
N PRO A 17 13.18 0.42 12.45
CA PRO A 17 12.62 1.04 13.66
C PRO A 17 12.78 0.13 14.88
N SER A 18 13.07 0.68 16.06
CA SER A 18 13.27 -0.09 17.30
C SER A 18 12.04 -0.90 17.74
N ILE A 19 10.85 -0.50 17.30
CA ILE A 19 9.58 -1.20 17.54
C ILE A 19 9.31 -2.33 16.55
N PHE A 20 10.16 -2.55 15.55
CA PHE A 20 9.98 -3.60 14.55
C PHE A 20 10.46 -4.95 15.08
N GLU A 21 9.56 -5.93 15.09
CA GLU A 21 9.82 -7.30 15.53
C GLU A 21 9.74 -8.26 14.34
N ALA A 22 10.89 -8.59 13.74
CA ALA A 22 10.96 -9.37 12.49
C ALA A 22 10.25 -10.73 12.54
N PHE A 23 10.26 -11.40 13.70
CA PHE A 23 9.64 -12.71 13.88
C PHE A 23 8.10 -12.69 13.78
N ARG A 24 7.46 -11.51 13.85
CA ARG A 24 6.01 -11.36 13.68
C ARG A 24 5.58 -11.23 12.22
N VAL A 25 6.53 -11.19 11.28
CA VAL A 25 6.26 -10.98 9.86
C VAL A 25 6.67 -12.22 9.09
N ASP A 26 5.69 -12.98 8.58
CA ASP A 26 5.95 -14.19 7.80
C ASP A 26 6.52 -13.89 6.42
N THR A 27 6.12 -12.78 5.81
CA THR A 27 6.52 -12.43 4.43
C THR A 27 6.53 -10.92 4.22
N ILE A 28 7.54 -10.45 3.50
CA ILE A 28 7.64 -9.06 3.01
C ILE A 28 7.34 -9.08 1.51
N MET A 29 6.37 -8.26 1.08
CA MET A 29 6.00 -8.12 -0.32
C MET A 29 6.40 -6.73 -0.83
N ASP A 30 7.14 -6.69 -1.92
CA ASP A 30 7.47 -5.44 -2.60
C ASP A 30 6.31 -4.97 -3.50
N VAL A 31 6.01 -3.67 -3.41
CA VAL A 31 5.00 -2.98 -4.24
C VAL A 31 5.65 -1.79 -4.95
N SER A 32 5.35 -1.62 -6.23
CA SER A 32 5.83 -0.48 -7.01
C SER A 32 4.96 0.75 -6.78
N GLN A 33 5.55 1.94 -6.90
CA GLN A 33 4.81 3.20 -6.83
C GLN A 33 3.66 3.23 -7.84
N LYS A 34 3.91 2.84 -9.10
CA LYS A 34 2.87 2.78 -10.15
C LYS A 34 1.67 1.90 -9.74
N SER A 35 1.93 0.74 -9.15
CA SER A 35 0.86 -0.15 -8.70
C SER A 35 0.08 0.45 -7.53
N ALA A 36 0.78 1.04 -6.55
CA ALA A 36 0.16 1.67 -5.40
C ALA A 36 -0.76 2.84 -5.81
N GLU A 37 -0.26 3.72 -6.67
CA GLU A 37 -1.02 4.87 -7.18
C GLU A 37 -2.21 4.45 -8.03
N GLN A 38 -2.05 3.46 -8.92
CA GLN A 38 -3.15 2.97 -9.74
C GLN A 38 -4.25 2.37 -8.87
N THR A 39 -3.89 1.49 -7.93
CA THR A 39 -4.87 0.90 -7.01
C THR A 39 -5.52 1.95 -6.10
N THR A 40 -4.82 3.03 -5.76
CA THR A 40 -5.42 4.17 -5.02
C THR A 40 -6.52 4.85 -5.83
N ARG A 41 -6.31 5.08 -7.13
CA ARG A 41 -7.34 5.61 -8.03
C ARG A 41 -8.50 4.62 -8.21
N ASP A 42 -8.18 3.34 -8.36
CA ASP A 42 -9.19 2.29 -8.53
C ASP A 42 -10.08 2.15 -7.29
N LEU A 43 -9.52 2.24 -6.07
CA LEU A 43 -10.28 2.26 -4.82
C LEU A 43 -11.31 3.40 -4.81
N ALA A 44 -10.91 4.60 -5.21
CA ALA A 44 -11.81 5.75 -5.24
C ALA A 44 -12.90 5.60 -6.30
N THR A 45 -12.53 5.17 -7.51
CA THR A 45 -13.41 5.16 -8.69
C THR A 45 -14.30 3.92 -8.81
N ARG A 46 -13.87 2.78 -8.28
CA ARG A 46 -14.58 1.49 -8.40
C ARG A 46 -15.27 1.08 -7.10
N GLU A 47 -14.66 1.39 -5.96
CA GLU A 47 -15.14 0.93 -4.64
C GLU A 47 -15.68 2.08 -3.77
N GLY A 48 -15.52 3.35 -4.19
CA GLY A 48 -15.93 4.51 -3.40
C GLY A 48 -15.07 4.75 -2.15
N ILE A 49 -13.88 4.15 -2.08
CA ILE A 49 -12.96 4.26 -0.95
C ILE A 49 -11.90 5.32 -1.28
N PHE A 50 -12.06 6.52 -0.74
CA PHE A 50 -11.14 7.63 -0.95
C PHE A 50 -9.99 7.61 0.08
N ALA A 51 -8.83 7.09 -0.30
CA ALA A 51 -7.68 6.83 0.58
C ALA A 51 -6.33 7.34 0.04
N GLY A 52 -5.29 7.35 0.87
CA GLY A 52 -3.92 7.69 0.45
C GLY A 52 -3.15 6.57 -0.26
N VAL A 53 -1.99 6.91 -0.83
CA VAL A 53 -1.20 6.03 -1.71
C VAL A 53 -0.68 4.77 -1.01
N SER A 54 -0.31 4.85 0.27
CA SER A 54 0.12 3.68 1.05
C SER A 54 -1.00 2.65 1.20
N SER A 55 -2.25 3.11 1.34
CA SER A 55 -3.45 2.26 1.38
C SER A 55 -3.66 1.53 0.05
N GLY A 56 -3.49 2.23 -1.08
CA GLY A 56 -3.51 1.58 -2.40
C GLY A 56 -2.38 0.56 -2.57
N GLY A 57 -1.19 0.83 -2.03
CA GLY A 57 -0.09 -0.14 -2.00
C GLY A 57 -0.41 -1.41 -1.20
N ALA A 58 -1.08 -1.25 -0.05
CA ALA A 58 -1.53 -2.37 0.78
C ALA A 58 -2.59 -3.23 0.06
N VAL A 59 -3.58 -2.58 -0.57
CA VAL A 59 -4.61 -3.28 -1.37
C VAL A 59 -4.01 -3.95 -2.60
N ALA A 60 -3.07 -3.31 -3.30
CA ALA A 60 -2.37 -3.92 -4.44
C ALA A 60 -1.62 -5.20 -4.03
N SER A 61 -0.98 -5.16 -2.86
CA SER A 61 -0.29 -6.33 -2.29
C SER A 61 -1.28 -7.42 -1.89
N ALA A 62 -2.42 -7.06 -1.31
CA ALA A 62 -3.49 -8.00 -0.96
C ALA A 62 -4.10 -8.69 -2.20
N ILE A 63 -4.35 -7.96 -3.28
CA ILE A 63 -4.82 -8.51 -4.57
C ILE A 63 -3.75 -9.45 -5.16
N LYS A 64 -2.47 -9.10 -5.06
CA LYS A 64 -1.39 -9.98 -5.51
C LYS A 64 -1.35 -11.27 -4.69
N LEU A 65 -1.50 -11.18 -3.37
CA LEU A 65 -1.54 -12.34 -2.47
C LEU A 65 -2.77 -13.22 -2.73
N SER A 66 -3.95 -12.63 -2.99
CA SER A 66 -5.17 -13.38 -3.26
C SER A 66 -5.08 -14.27 -4.50
N ASN A 67 -4.23 -13.92 -5.47
CA ASN A 67 -3.98 -14.75 -6.65
C ASN A 67 -3.10 -15.98 -6.35
N GLN A 68 -2.49 -16.06 -5.17
CA GLN A 68 -1.57 -17.12 -4.76
C GLN A 68 -2.19 -18.08 -3.75
N ILE A 69 -3.33 -17.71 -3.14
CA ILE A 69 -3.99 -18.48 -2.09
C ILE A 69 -5.46 -18.71 -2.41
N ASN A 70 -5.98 -19.86 -2.01
CA ASN A 70 -7.39 -20.21 -2.21
C ASN A 70 -8.10 -20.28 -0.86
N ASN A 71 -9.39 -19.94 -0.83
CA ASN A 71 -10.25 -20.03 0.35
C ASN A 71 -9.69 -19.28 1.58
N ALA A 72 -9.29 -18.03 1.40
CA ALA A 72 -8.73 -17.19 2.45
C ALA A 72 -9.52 -15.88 2.61
N VAL A 73 -9.51 -15.34 3.83
CA VAL A 73 -9.98 -13.99 4.14
C VAL A 73 -8.75 -13.11 4.33
N ILE A 74 -8.58 -12.10 3.47
CA ILE A 74 -7.46 -11.15 3.54
C ILE A 74 -7.97 -9.83 4.10
N VAL A 75 -7.31 -9.34 5.14
CA VAL A 75 -7.57 -8.02 5.72
C VAL A 75 -6.41 -7.10 5.38
N THR A 76 -6.72 -5.87 4.99
CA THR A 76 -5.73 -4.83 4.70
C THR A 76 -6.07 -3.55 5.46
N ILE A 77 -5.04 -2.78 5.81
CA ILE A 77 -5.19 -1.50 6.52
C ILE A 77 -5.29 -0.38 5.50
N ILE A 78 -6.28 0.50 5.70
CA ILE A 78 -6.41 1.80 5.03
C ILE A 78 -5.89 2.84 6.02
N CYS A 79 -4.75 3.44 5.71
CA CYS A 79 -3.97 4.25 6.64
C CYS A 79 -4.58 5.64 6.88
N ASP A 80 -5.21 6.21 5.85
CA ASP A 80 -5.80 7.54 5.88
C ASP A 80 -6.78 7.77 4.71
N ARG A 81 -7.44 8.93 4.74
CA ARG A 81 -8.29 9.43 3.66
C ARG A 81 -7.47 10.12 2.58
N GLY A 82 -8.01 10.16 1.36
CA GLY A 82 -7.34 10.72 0.18
C GLY A 82 -7.25 12.26 0.13
N ASP A 83 -7.93 13.00 1.02
CA ASP A 83 -8.06 14.47 0.93
C ASP A 83 -6.70 15.20 0.97
N ARG A 84 -5.74 14.68 1.74
CA ARG A 84 -4.38 15.24 1.84
C ARG A 84 -3.55 15.10 0.57
N TYR A 85 -4.02 14.30 -0.39
CA TYR A 85 -3.30 13.97 -1.62
C TYR A 85 -3.86 14.69 -2.85
N LEU A 86 -4.91 15.49 -2.71
CA LEU A 86 -5.51 16.23 -3.84
C LEU A 86 -4.51 17.16 -4.53
N SER A 87 -3.57 17.76 -3.79
CA SER A 87 -2.55 18.65 -4.34
C SER A 87 -1.31 17.94 -4.90
N THR A 88 -1.32 16.60 -4.94
CA THR A 88 -0.14 15.79 -5.34
C THR A 88 -0.22 15.25 -6.75
N GLY A 89 -1.32 15.47 -7.46
CA GLY A 89 -1.55 14.95 -8.82
C GLY A 89 -2.01 13.49 -8.90
N ILE A 90 -2.11 12.77 -7.76
CA ILE A 90 -2.50 11.35 -7.74
C ILE A 90 -3.91 11.10 -8.29
N PHE A 91 -4.82 12.05 -8.06
CA PHE A 91 -6.23 11.99 -8.46
C PHE A 91 -6.56 12.86 -9.68
N GLU A 92 -5.56 13.36 -10.39
CA GLU A 92 -5.79 14.10 -11.64
C GLU A 92 -6.18 13.14 -12.79
N ASN A 93 -7.01 13.64 -13.70
CA ASN A 93 -7.57 12.89 -14.84
C ASN A 93 -6.57 12.79 -15.99
#